data_AF-A0A9D9ZIS4-F1
#
_entry.id   AF-A0A9D9ZIS4-F1
#
_cell.length_a   1.000
_cell.length_b   1.000
_cell.length_c   1.000
_cell.angle_alpha   90.00
_cell.angle_beta   90.00
_cell.angle_gamma   90.00
#
_symmetry.space_group_name_H-M   'P 1'
#
loop_
_entity.id
_entity.type
_entity.pdbx_description
1 polymer ?
#
loop_
_entity_poly.entity_id
_entity_poly.type
_entity_poly.pdbx_seq_one_letter_code
_entity_poly.pdbx_strand_id
1 'polypeptide(L)'
;MNKKIYEAVNWNTPENDYVEMFWEQNLKQFWIDTEYIPSRDIDSWRSLEPAMKLAYLQVLGGLTLLDTLQSHTGMPKIIDHIESLQCRSVLSYMCMMETIHAKSYSTIFTTVASTREINETFNWVQ
;
A
#
# COMPACT_ATOMS: atom_id res chain seq x y z
N MET A 1 -4.14 17.75 -34.70
CA MET A 1 -3.90 16.84 -33.55
C MET A 1 -2.54 16.21 -33.78
N ASN A 2 -1.57 16.41 -32.88
CA ASN A 2 -0.30 15.69 -32.98
C ASN A 2 -0.54 14.21 -32.70
N LYS A 3 -0.05 13.34 -33.57
CA LYS A 3 -0.13 11.89 -33.40
C LYS A 3 0.76 11.50 -32.21
N LYS A 4 0.16 11.07 -31.11
CA LYS A 4 0.91 10.55 -29.95
C LYS A 4 1.60 9.25 -30.38
N ILE A 5 2.92 9.24 -30.35
CA ILE A 5 3.73 8.05 -30.59
C ILE A 5 3.87 7.35 -29.24
N TYR A 6 3.64 6.04 -29.21
CA TYR A 6 3.84 5.21 -28.03
C TYR A 6 5.12 4.41 -28.21
N GLU A 7 5.91 4.32 -27.15
CA GLU A 7 7.18 3.58 -27.12
C GLU A 7 7.05 2.38 -26.19
N ALA A 8 7.70 1.27 -26.55
CA ALA A 8 7.76 0.07 -25.72
C ALA A 8 8.97 0.15 -24.78
N VAL A 9 8.80 -0.30 -23.54
CA VAL A 9 9.92 -0.41 -22.59
C VAL A 9 10.90 -1.49 -23.07
N ASN A 10 12.20 -1.17 -23.10
CA ASN A 10 13.25 -2.11 -23.48
C ASN A 10 14.18 -2.39 -22.29
N TRP A 11 13.96 -3.50 -21.58
CA TRP A 11 14.78 -3.91 -20.43
C TRP A 11 16.18 -4.44 -20.80
N ASN A 12 16.44 -4.73 -22.08
CA ASN A 12 17.78 -5.13 -22.53
C ASN A 12 18.74 -3.94 -22.71
N THR A 13 18.25 -2.72 -22.52
CA THR A 13 19.06 -1.49 -22.59
C THR A 13 18.74 -0.66 -21.34
N PRO A 14 19.47 -0.87 -20.24
CA PRO A 14 19.23 -0.16 -18.98
C PRO A 14 19.35 1.35 -19.17
N GLU A 15 18.36 2.10 -18.67
CA GLU A 15 18.35 3.56 -18.72
C GLU A 15 19.14 4.19 -17.56
N ASN A 16 19.38 3.41 -16.50
CA ASN A 16 20.22 3.75 -15.35
C ASN A 16 20.74 2.47 -14.66
N ASP A 17 21.56 2.65 -13.62
CA ASP A 17 22.28 1.60 -12.90
C ASP A 17 21.54 1.03 -11.68
N TYR A 18 20.35 1.54 -11.34
CA TYR A 18 19.61 1.15 -10.13
C TYR A 18 18.24 0.53 -10.40
N VAL A 19 17.63 0.74 -11.56
CA VAL A 19 16.24 0.35 -11.81
C VAL A 19 16.02 -1.16 -11.71
N GLU A 20 16.95 -1.96 -12.25
CA GLU A 20 16.92 -3.42 -12.15
C GLU A 20 17.05 -3.88 -10.69
N MET A 21 17.92 -3.23 -9.92
CA MET A 21 18.10 -3.52 -8.50
C MET A 21 16.78 -3.29 -7.73
N PHE A 22 16.10 -2.16 -7.96
CA PHE A 22 14.81 -1.91 -7.30
C PHE A 22 13.73 -2.88 -7.76
N TRP A 23 13.69 -3.23 -9.04
CA TRP A 23 12.76 -4.22 -9.56
C TRP A 23 12.91 -5.57 -8.86
N GLU A 24 14.13 -6.10 -8.84
CA GLU A 24 14.46 -7.36 -8.17
C GLU A 24 14.20 -7.33 -6.67
N GLN A 25 14.55 -6.21 -6.02
CA GLN A 25 14.33 -6.03 -4.59
C GLN A 25 12.85 -6.02 -4.24
N ASN A 26 12.04 -5.27 -5.00
CA ASN A 26 10.59 -5.23 -4.85
C ASN A 26 9.97 -6.63 -4.98
N LEU A 27 10.36 -7.40 -6.01
CA LEU A 27 9.86 -8.75 -6.22
C LEU A 27 10.21 -9.69 -5.05
N LYS A 28 11.42 -9.61 -4.52
CA LYS A 28 11.86 -10.41 -3.36
C LYS A 28 11.10 -10.05 -2.08
N GLN A 29 10.56 -8.85 -1.99
CA GLN A 29 9.82 -8.34 -0.83
C GLN A 29 8.31 -8.38 -1.04
N PHE A 30 7.83 -8.97 -2.13
CA PHE A 30 6.40 -9.14 -2.35
C PHE A 30 5.75 -9.91 -1.20
N TRP A 31 4.62 -9.42 -0.75
CA TRP A 31 3.78 -10.08 0.25
C TRP A 31 2.31 -9.73 0.00
N ILE A 32 1.42 -10.56 0.53
CA ILE A 32 -0.02 -10.28 0.58
C ILE A 32 -0.53 -10.44 2.00
N ASP A 33 -1.60 -9.73 2.33
CA ASP A 33 -2.15 -9.68 3.69
C ASP A 33 -2.63 -11.03 4.23
N THR A 34 -2.92 -11.99 3.35
CA THR A 34 -3.35 -13.35 3.74
C THR A 34 -2.20 -14.27 4.17
N GLU A 35 -0.94 -13.86 3.97
CA GLU A 35 0.23 -14.62 4.45
C GLU A 35 0.42 -14.50 5.96
N TYR A 36 -0.10 -13.42 6.55
CA TYR A 36 -0.14 -13.22 8.00
C TYR A 36 -1.52 -13.62 8.56
N ILE A 37 -1.52 -14.16 9.78
CA ILE A 37 -2.72 -14.66 10.47
C ILE A 37 -2.93 -13.82 11.73
N PRO A 38 -3.73 -12.73 11.67
CA PRO A 38 -3.90 -11.82 12.81
C PRO A 38 -4.55 -12.46 14.04
N SER A 39 -5.24 -13.59 13.87
CA SER A 39 -5.95 -14.26 14.97
C SER A 39 -5.00 -14.81 16.05
N ARG A 40 -3.71 -14.96 15.75
CA ARG A 40 -2.68 -15.33 16.73
C ARG A 40 -2.48 -14.26 17.81
N ASP A 41 -2.87 -13.02 17.54
CA ASP A 41 -2.63 -11.89 18.42
C ASP A 41 -3.90 -11.49 19.21
N ILE A 42 -4.98 -12.26 19.10
CA ILE A 42 -6.28 -11.89 19.69
C ILE A 42 -6.26 -11.80 21.22
N ASP A 43 -5.47 -12.63 21.88
CA ASP A 43 -5.35 -12.60 23.34
C ASP A 43 -4.56 -11.37 23.82
N SER A 44 -3.49 -11.02 23.09
CA SER A 44 -2.76 -9.76 23.30
C SER A 44 -3.65 -8.56 23.05
N TRP A 45 -4.46 -8.58 21.98
CA TRP A 45 -5.45 -7.53 21.74
C TRP A 45 -6.42 -7.40 22.91
N ARG A 46 -6.97 -8.52 23.40
CA ARG A 46 -7.96 -8.51 24.50
C ARG A 46 -7.39 -7.92 25.79
N SER A 47 -6.10 -8.12 26.07
CA SER A 47 -5.44 -7.61 27.27
C SER A 47 -5.15 -6.11 27.25
N LEU A 48 -5.27 -5.44 26.10
CA LEU A 48 -5.06 -3.99 26.01
C LEU A 48 -6.18 -3.20 26.69
N GLU A 49 -5.77 -2.12 27.36
CA GLU A 49 -6.68 -1.10 27.89
C GLU A 49 -7.52 -0.46 26.77
N PRO A 50 -8.77 -0.04 27.07
CA PRO A 50 -9.66 0.56 26.07
C PRO A 50 -9.05 1.74 25.32
N ALA A 51 -8.28 2.59 26.00
CA ALA A 51 -7.61 3.74 25.39
C ALA A 51 -6.53 3.33 24.37
N MET A 52 -5.80 2.24 24.65
CA MET A 52 -4.80 1.71 23.71
C MET A 52 -5.46 1.08 22.49
N LYS A 53 -6.56 0.35 22.68
CA LYS A 53 -7.36 -0.21 21.57
C LYS A 53 -7.86 0.89 20.64
N LEU A 54 -8.43 1.96 21.21
CA LEU A 54 -8.91 3.11 20.44
C LEU A 54 -7.77 3.76 19.64
N ALA A 55 -6.65 4.06 20.30
CA ALA A 55 -5.49 4.66 19.64
C ALA A 55 -4.97 3.76 18.50
N TYR A 56 -4.90 2.45 18.72
CA TYR A 56 -4.47 1.49 17.70
C TYR A 56 -5.38 1.52 16.47
N LEU A 57 -6.71 1.45 16.66
CA LEU A 57 -7.66 1.51 15.54
C LEU A 57 -7.57 2.82 14.77
N GLN A 58 -7.47 3.96 15.47
CA GLN A 58 -7.35 5.28 14.84
C GLN A 58 -6.04 5.43 14.06
N VAL A 59 -4.92 4.91 14.58
CA VAL A 59 -3.64 4.88 13.86
C VAL A 59 -3.77 4.05 12.59
N LEU A 60 -4.31 2.83 12.67
CA LEU A 60 -4.50 2.00 11.48
C LEU A 60 -5.43 2.65 10.46
N GLY A 61 -6.50 3.29 10.91
CA GLY A 61 -7.41 4.05 10.05
C GLY A 61 -6.70 5.20 9.34
N GLY A 62 -5.92 5.99 10.07
CA GLY A 62 -5.13 7.09 9.50
C GLY A 62 -4.10 6.61 8.47
N LEU A 63 -3.39 5.52 8.77
CA LEU A 63 -2.47 4.91 7.81
C LEU A 63 -3.19 4.37 6.57
N THR A 64 -4.36 3.75 6.75
CA THR A 64 -5.22 3.30 5.63
C THR A 64 -5.56 4.45 4.69
N LEU A 65 -5.89 5.64 5.22
CA LEU A 65 -6.17 6.83 4.41
C LEU A 65 -4.92 7.28 3.63
N LEU A 66 -3.76 7.32 4.27
CA LEU A 66 -2.52 7.76 3.62
C LEU A 66 -2.09 6.80 2.50
N ASP A 67 -2.16 5.49 2.71
CA ASP A 67 -1.84 4.49 1.69
C ASP A 67 -2.87 4.51 0.54
N THR A 68 -4.14 4.80 0.85
CA THR A 68 -5.17 5.04 -0.18
C THR A 68 -4.84 6.29 -1.02
N LEU A 69 -4.44 7.39 -0.39
CA LEU A 69 -4.03 8.61 -1.07
C LEU A 69 -2.79 8.38 -1.95
N GLN A 70 -1.79 7.63 -1.45
CA GLN A 70 -0.60 7.31 -2.24
C GLN A 70 -0.91 6.43 -3.44
N SER A 71 -1.66 5.34 -3.27
CA SER A 71 -2.03 4.44 -4.37
C SER A 71 -2.90 5.10 -5.45
N HIS A 72 -3.86 5.94 -5.05
CA HIS A 72 -4.85 6.50 -6.00
C HIS A 72 -4.45 7.86 -6.57
N THR A 73 -3.58 8.61 -5.88
CA THR A 73 -3.24 9.98 -6.28
C THR A 73 -1.73 10.22 -6.32
N GLY A 74 -1.00 9.88 -5.24
CA GLY A 74 0.42 10.17 -5.11
C GLY A 74 1.27 9.49 -6.19
N MET A 75 1.26 8.17 -6.21
CA MET A 75 2.03 7.35 -7.14
C MET A 75 1.64 7.59 -8.61
N PRO A 76 0.35 7.62 -9.00
CA PRO A 76 -0.03 7.96 -10.38
C PRO A 76 0.53 9.32 -10.83
N LYS A 77 0.45 10.35 -9.99
CA LYS A 77 1.00 11.68 -10.31
C LYS A 77 2.51 11.64 -10.46
N ILE A 78 3.23 10.89 -9.62
CA ILE A 78 4.69 10.74 -9.76
C ILE A 78 5.01 10.04 -11.08
N ILE A 79 4.35 8.92 -11.38
CA ILE A 79 4.56 8.13 -12.60
C ILE A 79 4.36 8.96 -13.88
N ASP A 80 3.41 9.90 -13.88
CA ASP A 80 3.17 10.80 -15.01
C ASP A 80 4.30 11.80 -15.29
N HIS A 81 5.18 12.04 -14.30
CA HIS A 81 6.31 12.98 -14.40
C HIS A 81 7.67 12.29 -14.52
N ILE A 82 7.69 10.97 -14.72
CA ILE A 82 8.92 10.21 -14.94
C ILE A 82 9.05 9.91 -16.43
N GLU A 83 10.16 10.31 -17.03
CA GLU A 83 10.44 10.06 -18.44
C GLU A 83 10.82 8.59 -18.69
N SER A 84 11.64 8.02 -17.80
CA SER A 84 12.16 6.67 -17.92
C SER A 84 11.05 5.62 -17.86
N LEU A 85 10.90 4.83 -18.92
CA LEU A 85 9.86 3.79 -18.98
C LEU A 85 10.13 2.66 -17.98
N GLN A 86 11.40 2.31 -17.76
CA GLN A 86 11.80 1.32 -16.75
C GLN A 86 11.49 1.81 -15.32
N CYS A 87 11.79 3.08 -15.01
CA CYS A 87 11.45 3.65 -13.69
C CYS A 87 9.93 3.73 -13.47
N ARG A 88 9.15 4.06 -14.51
CA ARG A 88 7.68 4.03 -14.43
C ARG A 88 7.16 2.63 -14.11
N SER A 89 7.76 1.58 -14.66
CA SER A 89 7.41 0.19 -14.31
C SER A 89 7.67 -0.13 -12.83
N VAL A 90 8.83 0.25 -12.28
CA VAL A 90 9.15 0.07 -10.85
C VAL A 90 8.15 0.82 -9.96
N LEU A 91 7.85 2.09 -10.29
CA LEU A 91 6.88 2.88 -9.53
C LEU A 91 5.45 2.34 -9.67
N SER A 92 5.10 1.74 -10.79
CA SER A 92 3.80 1.09 -10.97
C SER A 92 3.65 -0.14 -10.06
N TYR A 93 4.73 -0.90 -9.87
CA TYR A 93 4.75 -1.97 -8.87
C TYR A 93 4.57 -1.41 -7.45
N MET A 94 5.31 -0.36 -7.09
CA MET A 94 5.17 0.28 -5.77
C MET A 94 3.75 0.82 -5.55
N CYS A 95 3.11 1.38 -6.58
CA CYS A 95 1.71 1.82 -6.55
C CYS A 95 0.75 0.69 -6.21
N MET A 96 0.98 -0.52 -6.75
CA MET A 96 0.22 -1.71 -6.39
C MET A 96 0.47 -2.10 -4.92
N MET A 97 1.71 -2.04 -4.44
CA MET A 97 2.04 -2.34 -3.04
C MET A 97 1.32 -1.42 -2.06
N GLU A 98 1.17 -0.12 -2.36
CA GLU A 98 0.38 0.79 -1.52
C GLU A 98 -1.10 0.38 -1.43
N THR A 99 -1.64 -0.27 -2.47
CA THR A 99 -3.00 -0.83 -2.41
C THR A 99 -3.06 -2.06 -1.50
N ILE A 100 -2.01 -2.89 -1.50
CA ILE A 100 -1.88 -4.04 -0.59
C ILE A 100 -1.72 -3.55 0.85
N HIS A 101 -0.92 -2.50 1.09
CA HIS A 101 -0.78 -1.87 2.40
C HIS A 101 -2.14 -1.42 2.95
N ALA A 102 -2.90 -0.61 2.19
CA ALA A 102 -4.22 -0.15 2.58
C ALA A 102 -5.19 -1.32 2.87
N LYS A 103 -5.19 -2.36 2.02
CA LYS A 103 -6.02 -3.56 2.21
C LYS A 103 -5.63 -4.33 3.48
N SER A 104 -4.34 -4.40 3.81
CA SER A 104 -3.85 -5.20 4.94
C SER A 104 -4.43 -4.77 6.28
N TYR A 105 -4.66 -3.47 6.50
CA TYR A 105 -5.32 -2.98 7.72
C TYR A 105 -6.75 -3.50 7.85
N SER A 106 -7.46 -3.66 6.73
CA SER A 106 -8.81 -4.25 6.74
C SER A 106 -8.80 -5.70 7.21
N THR A 107 -7.76 -6.46 6.88
CA THR A 107 -7.56 -7.84 7.36
C THR A 107 -7.26 -7.90 8.86
N ILE A 108 -6.57 -6.89 9.41
CA ILE A 108 -6.41 -6.74 10.86
C ILE A 108 -7.75 -6.40 11.51
N PHE A 109 -8.45 -5.39 10.99
CA PHE A 109 -9.73 -4.92 11.53
C PHE A 109 -10.78 -6.03 11.64
N THR A 110 -10.94 -6.86 10.59
CA THR A 110 -11.90 -7.97 10.60
C THR A 110 -11.61 -9.01 11.68
N THR A 111 -10.39 -9.05 12.21
CA THR A 111 -9.99 -9.98 13.26
C THR A 111 -10.17 -9.40 14.66
N VAL A 112 -9.86 -8.11 14.85
CA VAL A 112 -9.75 -7.52 16.21
C VAL A 112 -10.90 -6.57 16.58
N ALA A 113 -11.66 -6.07 15.59
CA ALA A 113 -12.69 -5.05 15.81
C ALA A 113 -14.07 -5.52 15.32
N SER A 114 -15.11 -5.04 16.00
CA SER A 114 -16.49 -5.20 15.54
C SER A 114 -16.79 -4.28 14.35
N THR A 115 -17.79 -4.63 13.53
CA THR A 115 -18.24 -3.77 12.42
C THR A 115 -18.58 -2.34 12.87
N ARG A 116 -19.10 -2.18 14.10
CA ARG A 116 -19.38 -0.86 14.66
C ARG A 116 -18.10 -0.05 14.88
N GLU A 117 -17.10 -0.63 15.54
CA GLU A 117 -15.81 0.04 15.80
C GLU A 117 -15.06 0.37 14.51
N ILE A 118 -15.15 -0.52 13.51
CA ILE A 118 -14.60 -0.28 12.17
C ILE A 118 -15.26 0.96 11.56
N ASN A 119 -16.60 0.99 11.50
CA ASN A 119 -17.32 2.13 10.94
C ASN A 119 -17.05 3.43 11.69
N GLU A 120 -16.98 3.40 13.02
CA GLU A 120 -16.63 4.55 13.86
C GLU A 120 -15.21 5.06 13.53
N THR A 121 -14.25 4.14 13.35
CA THR A 121 -12.88 4.48 12.96
C THR A 121 -12.85 5.14 11.58
N PHE A 122 -13.50 4.55 10.57
CA PHE A 122 -13.51 5.11 9.22
C PHE A 122 -14.26 6.45 9.13
N ASN A 123 -15.26 6.69 9.97
CA ASN A 123 -15.91 8.00 10.08
C ASN A 123 -15.01 9.06 10.74
N TRP A 124 -14.13 8.65 11.67
CA TRP A 124 -13.22 9.58 12.35
C TRP A 124 -12.07 10.07 11.44
N VAL A 125 -11.64 9.23 10.50
CA VAL A 125 -10.50 9.54 9.61
C VAL A 125 -10.87 10.48 8.45
N GLN A 126 -12.16 10.59 8.11
CA GLN A 126 -12.67 11.36 6.95
C GLN A 126 -12.54 12.88 7.10
#